data_AF-A0AAX4FEG4-F1
#
_entry.id   AF-A0AAX4FEG4-F1
#
_cell.length_a   1.000
_cell.length_b   1.000
_cell.length_c   1.000
_cell.angle_alpha   90.00
_cell.angle_beta   90.00
_cell.angle_gamma   90.00
#
_symmetry.space_group_name_H-M   'P 1'
#
loop_
_entity.id
_entity.type
_entity.pdbx_description
1 polymer ?
#
loop_
_entity_poly.entity_id
_entity_poly.type
_entity_poly.pdbx_seq_one_letter_code
_entity_poly.pdbx_strand_id
1 'polypeptide(L)'
;MQGRALLLGVWLALACHEPAHTQARQQADTTTHVMLRQQLAASCVSVAAGQATILLDRAELEHLAVAKAAAGAGVDEDAQRQALLAGTRAQALLASTGKAHDRFGCAVAQDDKESADTRYLVGRLLERGQAAIWTQSPPGFAPALEVNRVDPHCQNGPMGSAFYRVANGGALVMVLVECVR
;
A
#
# COMPACT_ATOMS: atom_id res chain seq x y z
N MET A 1 71.71 38.07 34.55
CA MET A 1 71.07 38.69 35.72
C MET A 1 69.61 38.27 35.74
N GLN A 2 69.16 37.66 36.83
CA GLN A 2 67.78 37.19 37.03
C GLN A 2 66.83 38.37 37.19
N GLY A 3 65.68 38.32 36.53
CA GLY A 3 64.55 39.22 36.76
C GLY A 3 63.25 38.42 36.74
N ARG A 4 62.64 38.25 37.91
CA ARG A 4 61.27 37.74 38.09
C ARG A 4 60.30 38.77 37.54
N ALA A 5 59.29 38.33 36.80
CA ALA A 5 58.02 39.02 36.70
C ALA A 5 56.90 37.99 36.80
N LEU A 6 55.94 38.33 37.65
CA LEU A 6 54.83 37.55 38.17
C LEU A 6 53.55 38.14 37.52
N LEU A 7 52.55 37.27 37.28
CA LEU A 7 51.10 37.52 37.30
C LEU A 7 50.29 37.32 36.00
N LEU A 8 49.07 36.79 36.26
CA LEU A 8 47.84 36.72 35.45
C LEU A 8 47.84 35.60 34.39
N GLY A 9 47.07 34.52 34.48
CA GLY A 9 45.75 34.36 35.08
C GLY A 9 44.68 34.54 34.00
N VAL A 10 44.37 33.50 33.22
CA VAL A 10 43.09 33.36 32.50
C VAL A 10 42.76 31.87 32.38
N TRP A 11 41.68 31.46 33.04
CA TRP A 11 40.93 30.24 32.76
C TRP A 11 40.07 30.50 31.53
N LEU A 12 40.19 29.70 30.48
CA LEU A 12 39.26 29.71 29.35
C LEU A 12 38.82 28.28 29.02
N ALA A 13 37.66 27.96 29.60
CA ALA A 13 36.54 27.18 29.09
C ALA A 13 36.83 25.99 28.17
N LEU A 14 36.44 24.81 28.68
CA LEU A 14 35.94 23.71 27.87
C LEU A 14 34.91 24.23 26.86
N ALA A 15 35.14 23.99 25.57
CA ALA A 15 34.08 23.88 24.59
C ALA A 15 34.20 22.49 23.98
N CYS A 16 33.53 21.52 24.62
CA CYS A 16 33.13 20.28 24.00
C CYS A 16 32.39 20.65 22.71
N HIS A 17 33.02 20.41 21.56
CA HIS A 17 32.28 20.38 20.30
C HIS A 17 31.46 19.08 20.33
N GLU A 18 30.22 19.18 20.81
CA GLU A 18 29.23 18.15 20.54
C GLU A 18 29.12 18.05 19.01
N PRO A 19 29.33 16.85 18.42
CA PRO A 19 28.98 16.67 17.03
C PRO A 19 27.48 16.94 16.94
N ALA A 20 27.10 17.88 16.09
CA ALA A 20 25.72 18.05 15.68
C ALA A 20 25.29 16.73 15.01
N HIS A 21 24.79 15.81 15.82
CA HIS A 21 24.02 14.67 15.36
C HIS A 21 22.80 15.27 14.68
N THR A 22 22.91 15.45 13.38
CA THR A 22 21.77 15.46 12.48
C THR A 22 21.09 14.11 12.72
N GLN A 23 20.18 14.06 13.69
CA GLN A 23 19.18 13.01 13.78
C GLN A 23 18.35 13.16 12.51
N ALA A 24 18.82 12.54 11.43
CA ALA A 24 17.94 12.05 10.39
C ALA A 24 16.89 11.25 11.14
N ARG A 25 15.71 11.86 11.31
CA ARG A 25 14.55 11.26 11.94
C ARG A 25 14.42 9.90 11.27
N GLN A 26 14.75 8.84 12.00
CA GLN A 26 14.59 7.47 11.51
C GLN A 26 13.10 7.33 11.25
N GLN A 27 12.70 7.59 10.00
CA GLN A 27 11.36 7.33 9.54
C GLN A 27 11.25 5.82 9.64
N ALA A 28 10.55 5.36 10.68
CA ALA A 28 10.37 3.95 10.93
C ALA A 28 9.88 3.32 9.63
N ASP A 29 10.56 2.27 9.17
CA ASP A 29 10.16 1.57 7.96
C ASP A 29 8.77 0.98 8.19
N THR A 30 7.76 1.58 7.57
CA THR A 30 6.35 1.16 7.65
C THR A 30 6.01 0.12 6.59
N THR A 31 7.02 -0.43 5.91
CA THR A 31 6.81 -1.39 4.82
C THR A 31 6.31 -2.72 5.36
N THR A 32 5.13 -3.13 4.88
CA THR A 32 4.54 -4.43 5.16
C THR A 32 4.79 -5.36 3.97
N HIS A 33 5.17 -6.61 4.23
CA HIS A 33 5.36 -7.62 3.20
C HIS A 33 4.19 -8.58 3.16
N VAL A 34 3.59 -8.79 1.98
CA VAL A 34 2.39 -9.59 1.79
C VAL A 34 2.65 -10.69 0.77
N MET A 35 2.37 -11.94 1.14
CA MET A 35 2.42 -13.08 0.22
C MET A 35 1.26 -13.04 -0.75
N LEU A 36 1.55 -13.20 -2.04
CA LEU A 36 0.54 -13.18 -3.09
C LEU A 36 0.18 -14.59 -3.54
N ARG A 37 -0.99 -14.74 -4.17
CA ARG A 37 -1.35 -15.99 -4.85
C ARG A 37 -0.39 -16.21 -6.03
N GLN A 38 0.14 -17.43 -6.12
CA GLN A 38 1.04 -17.86 -7.19
C GLN A 38 0.32 -18.56 -8.35
N GLN A 39 -1.01 -18.63 -8.28
CA GLN A 39 -1.85 -19.36 -9.22
C GLN A 39 -3.14 -18.57 -9.49
N LEU A 40 -3.62 -18.69 -10.72
CA LEU A 40 -4.90 -18.15 -11.16
C LEU A 40 -6.06 -18.95 -10.56
N ALA A 41 -7.12 -18.23 -10.21
CA ALA A 41 -8.41 -18.86 -9.97
C ALA A 41 -9.01 -19.39 -11.29
N ALA A 42 -9.87 -20.40 -11.22
CA ALA A 42 -10.53 -20.97 -12.40
C ALA A 42 -11.40 -19.94 -13.15
N SER A 43 -11.97 -18.97 -12.42
CA SER A 43 -12.62 -17.78 -12.98
C SER A 43 -12.05 -16.54 -12.30
N CYS A 44 -11.71 -15.53 -13.08
CA CYS A 44 -10.99 -14.37 -12.59
C CYS A 44 -11.41 -13.08 -13.30
N VAL A 45 -11.11 -11.97 -12.63
CA VAL A 45 -11.19 -10.62 -13.17
C VAL A 45 -9.79 -10.05 -13.24
N SER A 46 -9.42 -9.47 -14.37
CA SER A 46 -8.13 -8.80 -14.54
C SER A 46 -8.28 -7.29 -14.55
N VAL A 47 -7.36 -6.64 -13.85
CA VAL A 47 -7.27 -5.19 -13.70
C VAL A 47 -5.88 -4.74 -14.12
N ALA A 48 -5.82 -3.77 -15.03
CA ALA A 48 -4.55 -3.23 -15.54
C ALA A 48 -3.90 -2.32 -14.49
N ALA A 49 -2.62 -2.55 -14.20
CA ALA A 49 -1.88 -1.86 -13.14
C ALA A 49 -0.48 -1.47 -13.63
N GLY A 50 -0.41 -0.44 -14.48
CA GLY A 50 0.85 0.01 -15.08
C GLY A 50 1.52 -1.09 -15.90
N GLN A 51 2.68 -1.58 -15.44
CA GLN A 51 3.46 -2.65 -16.07
C GLN A 51 3.09 -4.06 -15.55
N ALA A 52 2.06 -4.16 -14.73
CA ALA A 52 1.57 -5.40 -14.16
C ALA A 52 0.07 -5.58 -14.45
N THR A 53 -0.40 -6.80 -14.25
CA THR A 53 -1.82 -7.14 -14.28
C THR A 53 -2.18 -7.74 -12.94
N ILE A 54 -3.17 -7.16 -12.27
CA ILE A 54 -3.73 -7.70 -11.03
C ILE A 54 -4.85 -8.65 -11.40
N LEU A 55 -4.82 -9.84 -10.81
CA LEU A 55 -5.72 -10.94 -11.11
C LEU A 55 -6.48 -11.28 -9.84
N LEU A 56 -7.80 -11.13 -9.90
CA LEU A 56 -8.71 -11.28 -8.77
C LEU A 56 -9.56 -12.52 -8.97
N ASP A 57 -9.79 -13.27 -7.89
CA ASP A 57 -10.69 -14.41 -7.90
C ASP A 57 -12.14 -13.93 -8.02
N ARG A 58 -12.85 -14.38 -9.07
CA ARG A 58 -14.24 -13.99 -9.28
C ARG A 58 -15.13 -14.47 -8.13
N ALA A 59 -14.88 -15.66 -7.58
CA ALA A 59 -15.69 -16.20 -6.49
C ALA A 59 -15.56 -15.35 -5.22
N GLU A 60 -14.37 -14.82 -4.94
CA GLU A 60 -14.16 -13.89 -3.82
C GLU A 60 -14.90 -12.57 -4.04
N LEU A 61 -14.87 -12.03 -5.26
CA LEU A 61 -15.61 -10.82 -5.60
C LEU A 61 -17.12 -11.02 -5.45
N GLU A 62 -17.64 -12.16 -5.93
CA GLU A 62 -19.06 -12.51 -5.81
C GLU A 62 -19.47 -12.69 -4.34
N HIS A 63 -18.62 -13.36 -3.54
CA HIS A 63 -18.84 -13.51 -2.11
C HIS A 63 -18.89 -12.15 -1.40
N LEU A 64 -17.98 -11.24 -1.70
CA LEU A 64 -18.00 -9.88 -1.17
C LEU A 64 -19.25 -9.10 -1.61
N ALA A 65 -19.67 -9.25 -2.87
CA ALA A 65 -20.82 -8.53 -3.42
C ALA A 65 -22.15 -8.92 -2.74
N VAL A 66 -22.27 -10.15 -2.23
CA VAL A 66 -23.48 -10.62 -1.52
C VAL A 66 -23.34 -10.57 0.00
N ALA A 67 -22.15 -10.31 0.52
CA ALA A 67 -21.90 -10.25 1.96
C ALA A 67 -22.70 -9.10 2.59
N LYS A 68 -23.58 -9.46 3.54
CA LYS A 68 -24.27 -8.47 4.38
C LYS A 68 -23.36 -8.10 5.54
N ALA A 69 -23.28 -6.82 5.85
CA ALA A 69 -22.57 -6.40 7.05
C ALA A 69 -23.28 -6.92 8.31
N ALA A 70 -22.53 -7.53 9.22
CA ALA A 70 -23.05 -8.09 10.45
C ALA A 70 -23.61 -6.98 11.34
N ALA A 71 -24.90 -7.00 11.68
CA ALA A 71 -25.50 -6.02 12.59
C ALA A 71 -25.60 -6.60 14.01
N GLY A 72 -25.17 -5.84 15.03
CA GLY A 72 -25.27 -6.25 16.42
C GLY A 72 -24.61 -5.30 17.40
N ALA A 73 -25.02 -5.36 18.67
CA ALA A 73 -24.35 -4.62 19.74
C ALA A 73 -22.89 -5.09 19.88
N GLY A 74 -21.94 -4.17 19.85
CA GLY A 74 -20.51 -4.46 19.94
C GLY A 74 -19.80 -4.66 18.59
N VAL A 75 -20.50 -4.47 17.46
CA VAL A 75 -19.85 -4.40 16.14
C VAL A 75 -19.20 -3.03 15.96
N ASP A 76 -17.94 -3.02 15.54
CA ASP A 76 -17.22 -1.81 15.15
C ASP A 76 -17.89 -1.19 13.91
N GLU A 77 -18.46 0.01 14.10
CA GLU A 77 -19.19 0.75 13.07
C GLU A 77 -18.32 1.05 11.84
N ASP A 78 -17.02 1.30 12.04
CA ASP A 78 -16.09 1.56 10.95
C ASP A 78 -15.79 0.29 10.17
N ALA A 79 -15.56 -0.84 10.86
CA ALA A 79 -15.38 -2.14 10.21
C ALA A 79 -16.63 -2.55 9.41
N GLN A 80 -17.82 -2.30 9.96
CA GLN A 80 -19.11 -2.54 9.30
C GLN A 80 -19.26 -1.67 8.05
N ARG A 81 -18.99 -0.38 8.15
CA ARG A 81 -19.00 0.56 7.01
C ARG A 81 -18.03 0.12 5.92
N GLN A 82 -16.81 -0.26 6.31
CA GLN A 82 -15.80 -0.77 5.39
C GLN A 82 -16.22 -2.08 4.71
N ALA A 83 -16.95 -2.95 5.39
CA ALA A 83 -17.49 -4.17 4.81
C ALA A 83 -18.56 -3.86 3.75
N LEU A 84 -19.51 -2.96 4.05
CA LEU A 84 -20.52 -2.51 3.09
C LEU A 84 -19.90 -1.91 1.83
N LEU A 85 -18.93 -1.01 2.01
CA LEU A 85 -18.22 -0.39 0.88
C LEU A 85 -17.53 -1.43 0.00
N ALA A 86 -16.92 -2.46 0.58
CA ALA A 86 -16.30 -3.51 -0.23
C ALA A 86 -17.34 -4.33 -1.02
N GLY A 87 -18.51 -4.61 -0.46
CA GLY A 87 -19.57 -5.29 -1.19
C GLY A 87 -20.06 -4.47 -2.39
N THR A 88 -20.35 -3.18 -2.19
CA THR A 88 -20.75 -2.27 -3.28
C THR A 88 -19.66 -2.16 -4.36
N ARG A 89 -18.40 -2.04 -3.95
CA ARG A 89 -17.26 -1.96 -4.87
C ARG A 89 -17.06 -3.26 -5.66
N ALA A 90 -17.22 -4.41 -5.01
CA ALA A 90 -17.09 -5.71 -5.68
C ALA A 90 -18.19 -5.91 -6.71
N GLN A 91 -19.42 -5.52 -6.39
CA GLN A 91 -20.54 -5.55 -7.33
C GLN A 91 -20.27 -4.62 -8.54
N ALA A 92 -19.79 -3.41 -8.30
CA ALA A 92 -19.44 -2.47 -9.37
C ALA A 92 -18.32 -3.00 -10.27
N LEU A 93 -17.27 -3.59 -9.69
CA LEU A 93 -16.17 -4.19 -10.43
C LEU A 93 -16.66 -5.36 -11.30
N LEU A 94 -17.47 -6.27 -10.74
CA LEU A 94 -18.06 -7.37 -11.51
C LEU A 94 -18.92 -6.86 -12.67
N ALA A 95 -19.73 -5.81 -12.45
CA ALA A 95 -20.55 -5.18 -13.48
C ALA A 95 -19.73 -4.45 -14.56
N SER A 96 -18.52 -3.99 -14.23
CA SER A 96 -17.60 -3.38 -15.20
C SER A 96 -16.94 -4.40 -16.14
N THR A 97 -17.02 -5.71 -15.84
CA THR A 97 -16.39 -6.72 -16.68
C THR A 97 -17.14 -6.88 -18.01
N GLY A 98 -16.39 -6.84 -19.11
CA GLY A 98 -16.92 -6.98 -20.45
C GLY A 98 -16.91 -8.40 -20.99
N LYS A 99 -17.04 -8.51 -22.32
CA LYS A 99 -16.79 -9.77 -23.05
C LYS A 99 -15.30 -10.02 -23.32
N ALA A 100 -14.45 -9.01 -23.09
CA ALA A 100 -13.01 -9.10 -23.29
C ALA A 100 -12.36 -9.99 -22.22
N HIS A 101 -11.43 -10.83 -22.66
CA HIS A 101 -10.63 -11.67 -21.79
C HIS A 101 -9.15 -11.40 -22.05
N ASP A 102 -8.33 -11.46 -21.01
CA ASP A 102 -6.88 -11.33 -21.14
C ASP A 102 -6.21 -12.64 -21.58
N ARG A 103 -4.88 -12.65 -21.63
CA ARG A 103 -4.07 -13.83 -21.98
C ARG A 103 -4.22 -15.02 -21.02
N PHE A 104 -4.79 -14.81 -19.84
CA PHE A 104 -5.04 -15.84 -18.83
C PHE A 104 -6.49 -16.34 -18.87
N GLY A 105 -7.33 -15.77 -19.73
CA GLY A 105 -8.76 -16.05 -19.76
C GLY A 105 -9.53 -15.36 -18.64
N CYS A 106 -8.95 -14.35 -17.96
CA CYS A 106 -9.68 -13.54 -16.99
C CYS A 106 -10.52 -12.48 -17.69
N ALA A 107 -11.73 -12.24 -17.18
CA ALA A 107 -12.58 -11.17 -17.69
C ALA A 107 -11.92 -9.82 -17.38
N VAL A 108 -11.73 -9.00 -18.42
CA VAL A 108 -11.08 -7.70 -18.26
C VAL A 108 -12.10 -6.71 -17.68
N ALA A 109 -11.75 -6.07 -16.57
CA ALA A 109 -12.51 -4.95 -16.05
C ALA A 109 -12.41 -3.77 -17.03
N GLN A 110 -13.55 -3.37 -17.60
CA GLN A 110 -13.63 -2.23 -18.49
C GLN A 110 -13.83 -0.98 -17.65
N ASP A 111 -12.73 -0.40 -17.20
CA ASP A 111 -12.75 0.92 -16.61
C ASP A 111 -11.72 1.75 -17.36
N ASP A 112 -12.19 2.77 -18.08
CA ASP A 112 -11.38 3.67 -18.89
C ASP A 112 -10.38 4.47 -18.04
N LYS A 113 -10.58 4.50 -16.71
CA LYS A 113 -9.59 4.82 -15.68
C LYS A 113 -10.03 4.14 -14.39
N GLU A 114 -9.30 3.13 -13.89
CA GLU A 114 -9.58 2.50 -12.58
C GLU A 114 -10.13 3.52 -11.57
N SER A 115 -11.42 3.40 -11.25
CA SER A 115 -12.06 4.28 -10.29
C SER A 115 -11.32 4.21 -8.96
N ALA A 116 -11.27 5.32 -8.21
CA ALA A 116 -10.66 5.32 -6.89
C ALA A 116 -11.24 4.21 -5.99
N ASP A 117 -12.54 3.96 -6.14
CA ASP A 117 -13.27 2.90 -5.44
C ASP A 117 -12.79 1.49 -5.79
N THR A 118 -12.53 1.20 -7.06
CA THR A 118 -11.92 -0.06 -7.50
C THR A 118 -10.57 -0.26 -6.83
N ARG A 119 -9.73 0.78 -6.78
CA ARG A 119 -8.39 0.70 -6.15
C ARG A 119 -8.45 0.37 -4.67
N TYR A 120 -9.42 0.90 -3.91
CA TYR A 120 -9.58 0.53 -2.51
C TYR A 120 -9.96 -0.94 -2.32
N LEU A 121 -10.82 -1.50 -3.18
CA LEU A 121 -11.14 -2.92 -3.14
C LEU A 121 -9.93 -3.77 -3.49
N VAL A 122 -9.24 -3.42 -4.57
CA VAL A 122 -8.02 -4.10 -5.03
C VAL A 122 -6.93 -4.07 -3.95
N GLY A 123 -6.68 -2.92 -3.34
CA GLY A 123 -5.72 -2.77 -2.23
C GLY A 123 -6.05 -3.68 -1.06
N ARG A 124 -7.32 -3.77 -0.66
CA ARG A 124 -7.75 -4.70 0.40
C ARG A 124 -7.48 -6.17 0.03
N LEU A 125 -7.80 -6.56 -1.20
CA LEU A 125 -7.57 -7.94 -1.67
C LEU A 125 -6.08 -8.28 -1.76
N LEU A 126 -5.26 -7.32 -2.20
CA LEU A 126 -3.81 -7.43 -2.22
C LEU A 126 -3.24 -7.63 -0.82
N GLU A 127 -3.65 -6.79 0.14
CA GLU A 127 -3.16 -6.86 1.53
C GLU A 127 -3.56 -8.13 2.27
N ARG A 128 -4.66 -8.76 1.86
CA ARG A 128 -5.09 -10.07 2.35
C ARG A 128 -4.42 -11.25 1.63
N GLY A 129 -3.56 -10.98 0.64
CA GLY A 129 -2.96 -12.02 -0.20
C GLY A 129 -3.98 -12.78 -1.06
N GLN A 130 -5.16 -12.20 -1.31
CA GLN A 130 -6.25 -12.82 -2.06
C GLN A 130 -6.18 -12.55 -3.57
N ALA A 131 -5.24 -11.69 -4.00
CA ALA A 131 -4.98 -11.38 -5.39
C ALA A 131 -3.64 -11.99 -5.86
N ALA A 132 -3.54 -12.22 -7.17
CA ALA A 132 -2.29 -12.54 -7.85
C ALA A 132 -1.85 -11.33 -8.68
N ILE A 133 -0.54 -11.20 -8.91
CA ILE A 133 0.01 -10.17 -9.79
C ILE A 133 0.88 -10.85 -10.83
N TRP A 134 0.57 -10.57 -12.10
CA TRP A 134 1.43 -10.94 -13.21
C TRP A 134 2.29 -9.74 -13.63
N THR A 135 3.61 -9.93 -13.66
CA THR A 135 4.58 -8.92 -14.12
C THR A 135 5.05 -9.24 -15.53
N GLN A 136 5.43 -8.20 -16.29
CA GLN A 136 6.03 -8.38 -17.62
C GLN A 136 7.56 -8.47 -17.59
N SER A 137 8.21 -7.93 -16.54
CA SER A 137 9.66 -7.88 -16.41
C SER A 137 10.12 -8.05 -14.95
N PRO A 138 10.61 -9.24 -14.54
CA PRO A 138 10.59 -10.49 -15.32
C PRO A 138 9.15 -11.00 -15.54
N PRO A 139 8.88 -11.76 -16.62
CA PRO A 139 7.58 -12.35 -16.83
C PRO A 139 7.31 -13.44 -15.79
N GLY A 140 6.21 -13.32 -15.04
CA GLY A 140 5.87 -14.29 -14.00
C GLY A 140 4.82 -13.79 -13.02
N PHE A 141 4.37 -14.70 -12.15
CA PHE A 141 3.63 -14.31 -10.96
C PHE A 141 4.59 -13.73 -9.92
N ALA A 142 4.25 -12.55 -9.39
CA ALA A 142 5.00 -11.96 -8.30
C ALA A 142 4.80 -12.81 -7.02
N PRO A 143 5.88 -13.20 -6.31
CA PRO A 143 5.77 -13.98 -5.08
C PRO A 143 5.13 -13.16 -3.94
N ALA A 144 5.42 -11.87 -3.91
CA ALA A 144 5.07 -11.00 -2.81
C ALA A 144 4.95 -9.53 -3.23
N LEU A 145 4.30 -8.77 -2.36
CA LEU A 145 4.07 -7.34 -2.45
C LEU A 145 4.62 -6.65 -1.20
N GLU A 146 5.30 -5.52 -1.40
CA GLU A 146 5.63 -4.56 -0.37
C GLU A 146 4.60 -3.43 -0.39
N VAL A 147 4.03 -3.13 0.77
CA VAL A 147 3.10 -2.03 0.98
C VAL A 147 3.76 -1.01 1.90
N ASN A 148 4.19 0.11 1.33
CA ASN A 148 4.79 1.21 2.07
C ASN A 148 3.76 2.31 2.28
N ARG A 149 3.60 2.79 3.52
CA ARG A 149 2.65 3.86 3.85
C ARG A 149 3.36 5.13 4.27
N VAL A 150 2.99 6.23 3.63
CA VAL A 150 3.47 7.58 3.92
C VAL A 150 2.32 8.38 4.51
N ASP A 151 2.53 8.89 5.72
CA ASP A 151 1.57 9.70 6.49
C ASP A 151 0.12 9.16 6.48
N PRO A 152 -0.12 7.89 6.86
CA PRO A 152 -1.42 7.21 6.71
C PRO A 152 -2.58 7.84 7.49
N HIS A 153 -2.30 8.84 8.33
CA HIS A 153 -3.28 9.58 9.13
C HIS A 153 -3.26 11.10 8.86
N CYS A 154 -2.56 11.55 7.81
CA CYS A 154 -2.49 12.97 7.42
C CYS A 154 -2.04 13.88 8.59
N GLN A 155 -1.12 13.38 9.41
CA GLN A 155 -0.62 14.11 10.58
C GLN A 155 0.52 15.05 10.22
N ASN A 156 1.27 14.72 9.16
CA ASN A 156 2.51 15.42 8.77
C ASN A 156 2.41 16.08 7.37
N GLY A 157 1.25 15.99 6.72
CA GLY A 157 1.02 16.56 5.40
C GLY A 157 -0.46 16.62 5.01
N PRO A 158 -0.76 17.18 3.82
CA PRO A 158 -2.14 17.32 3.34
C PRO A 158 -2.74 15.99 2.84
N MET A 159 -1.91 14.95 2.66
CA MET A 159 -2.31 13.68 2.06
C MET A 159 -1.45 12.52 2.58
N GLY A 160 -2.10 11.39 2.83
CA GLY A 160 -1.46 10.11 3.13
C GLY A 160 -1.65 9.13 1.97
N SER A 161 -0.69 8.23 1.76
CA SER A 161 -0.75 7.26 0.66
C SER A 161 -0.07 5.93 0.97
N ALA A 162 -0.64 4.86 0.43
CA ALA A 162 -0.04 3.54 0.36
C ALA A 162 0.51 3.27 -1.05
N PHE A 163 1.75 2.79 -1.11
CA PHE A 163 2.45 2.41 -2.32
C PHE A 163 2.58 0.89 -2.36
N TYR A 164 1.99 0.27 -3.37
CA TYR A 164 2.00 -1.18 -3.56
C TYR A 164 3.02 -1.53 -4.63
N ARG A 165 4.11 -2.20 -4.23
CA ARG A 165 5.22 -2.56 -5.10
C ARG A 165 5.47 -4.05 -5.06
N VAL A 166 5.79 -4.67 -6.19
CA VAL A 166 6.30 -6.05 -6.17
C VAL A 166 7.59 -6.09 -5.34
N ALA A 167 7.69 -7.05 -4.42
CA ALA A 167 8.79 -7.12 -3.46
C ALA A 167 10.18 -7.19 -4.13
N ASN A 168 11.22 -6.89 -3.36
CA ASN A 168 12.62 -6.87 -3.82
C ASN A 168 12.90 -5.84 -4.93
N GLY A 169 12.29 -4.64 -4.81
CA GLY A 169 12.53 -3.53 -5.74
C GLY A 169 11.81 -3.68 -7.09
N GLY A 170 10.77 -4.52 -7.17
CA GLY A 170 9.98 -4.71 -8.37
C GLY A 170 9.13 -3.50 -8.78
N ALA A 171 8.29 -3.70 -9.80
CA ALA A 171 7.44 -2.65 -10.35
C ALA A 171 6.46 -2.09 -9.33
N LEU A 172 6.19 -0.78 -9.42
CA LEU A 172 5.07 -0.15 -8.71
C LEU A 172 3.78 -0.58 -9.39
N VAL A 173 2.88 -1.16 -8.61
CA VAL A 173 1.62 -1.75 -9.09
C VAL A 173 0.50 -0.74 -8.95
N MET A 174 0.40 -0.13 -7.77
CA MET A 174 -0.70 0.78 -7.44
C MET A 174 -0.26 1.81 -6.41
N VAL A 175 -0.90 2.98 -6.45
CA VAL A 175 -0.85 3.98 -5.37
C VAL A 175 -2.27 4.23 -4.91
N LEU A 176 -2.49 4.19 -3.60
CA LEU A 176 -3.77 4.47 -2.98
C LEU A 176 -3.63 5.67 -2.07
N VAL A 177 -4.42 6.71 -2.30
CA VAL A 177 -4.57 7.80 -1.33
C VAL A 177 -5.36 7.23 -0.15
N GLU A 178 -4.82 7.31 1.07
CA GLU A 178 -5.48 6.78 2.28
C GLU A 178 -6.20 7.89 3.06
N CYS A 179 -5.74 9.14 2.96
CA CYS A 179 -6.37 10.30 3.58
C CYS A 179 -6.02 11.58 2.82
N VAL A 180 -6.89 12.59 2.94
CA VAL A 180 -6.68 13.98 2.50
C VAL A 180 -7.27 14.89 3.58
N ARG A 181 -6.60 16.02 3.87
CA ARG A 181 -7.03 17.00 4.86
C ARG A 181 -7.65 18.24 4.24
#